data_AF-A0A7C3Y6Y9-F1
#
_entry.id   AF-A0A7C3Y6Y9-F1
#
_cell.length_a   1.000
_cell.length_b   1.000
_cell.length_c   1.000
_cell.angle_alpha   90.00
_cell.angle_beta   90.00
_cell.angle_gamma   90.00
#
_symmetry.space_group_name_H-M   'P 1'
#
loop_
_entity.id
_entity.type
_entity.pdbx_description
1 polymer ?
#
loop_
_entity_poly.entity_id
_entity_poly.type
_entity_poly.pdbx_seq_one_letter_code
_entity_poly.pdbx_strand_id
1 'polypeptide(L)'
;MSARGVGGIGGEGRAAGQPQVLAAGPFARGRGGPRPPGPPGLIGTGQKARDFKGSFKRLVAQLRPEWHLLAVVISLGVISVACGIAGPKILARATNLIFEGAISKKLPAGVTKEQVVAQLQASGQEKLASMLGSMNLHPGSGVDFAGVGKVIAIVAAMYLISALFAWLQGYLMAGVVQRTAYRLRRDVDKKISRLPLRFFDSHARGDVLSRVTNDIDNIQLTMQQVLTQMIHAVLTVVGVLGMMFWISPTLAVITICTLPVSVTFATLVA
;
A
#
# COMPACT_ATOMS: atom_id res chain seq x y z
N MET A 1 -11.79 65.56 35.22
CA MET A 1 -11.45 66.34 36.44
C MET A 1 -11.12 65.32 37.52
N SER A 2 -10.03 65.33 38.27
CA SER A 2 -8.90 66.24 38.51
C SER A 2 -7.85 65.33 39.19
N ALA A 3 -6.59 65.27 38.75
CA ALA A 3 -5.42 65.93 39.37
C ALA A 3 -5.17 65.48 40.84
N ARG A 4 -3.96 65.35 41.40
CA ARG A 4 -2.54 65.59 41.05
C ARG A 4 -1.76 65.23 42.34
N GLY A 5 -0.44 65.08 42.24
CA GLY A 5 0.49 65.23 43.37
C GLY A 5 1.57 64.14 43.35
N VAL A 6 2.77 64.35 42.78
CA VAL A 6 3.90 65.20 43.27
C VAL A 6 4.22 64.82 44.72
N GLY A 7 5.39 64.34 45.13
CA GLY A 7 6.76 64.48 44.64
C GLY A 7 7.62 64.68 45.91
N GLY A 8 8.70 63.94 46.07
CA GLY A 8 9.54 64.00 47.27
C GLY A 8 10.96 63.55 46.98
N ILE A 9 11.91 64.40 47.36
CA ILE A 9 13.28 64.51 46.86
C ILE A 9 14.25 64.24 48.02
N GLY A 10 15.39 63.59 47.75
CA GLY A 10 16.68 63.91 48.35
C GLY A 10 17.13 63.10 49.59
N GLY A 11 18.40 62.67 49.55
CA GLY A 11 19.14 62.22 50.74
C GLY A 11 20.33 61.30 50.43
N GLU A 12 21.50 61.89 50.14
CA GLU A 12 22.80 61.23 50.03
C GLU A 12 23.32 60.66 51.36
N GLY A 13 24.13 59.59 51.31
CA GLY A 13 24.90 59.08 52.45
C GLY A 13 25.84 57.93 52.07
N ARG A 14 27.13 58.25 51.89
CA ARG A 14 28.26 57.33 51.59
C ARG A 14 28.60 56.42 52.78
N ALA A 15 29.01 55.16 52.53
CA ALA A 15 30.21 54.55 53.13
C ALA A 15 30.50 53.13 52.59
N ALA A 16 31.78 52.81 52.58
CA ALA A 16 32.45 51.67 51.96
C ALA A 16 32.11 50.28 52.54
N GLY A 17 32.12 49.28 51.66
CA GLY A 17 32.18 47.85 51.99
C GLY A 17 32.49 47.03 50.74
N GLN A 18 33.64 46.37 50.71
CA GLN A 18 34.14 45.53 49.62
C GLN A 18 33.14 44.43 49.18
N PRO A 19 33.22 43.95 47.92
CA PRO A 19 32.26 42.99 47.39
C PRO A 19 32.46 41.60 48.02
N GLN A 20 31.44 41.11 48.75
CA GLN A 20 31.34 39.69 49.09
C GLN A 20 31.10 38.89 47.80
N VAL A 21 32.12 38.15 47.40
CA VAL A 21 32.06 37.16 46.35
C VAL A 21 31.25 35.97 46.87
N LEU A 22 29.94 35.97 46.65
CA LEU A 22 29.08 34.81 46.89
C LEU A 22 29.07 33.94 45.64
N ALA A 23 29.56 32.71 45.84
CA ALA A 23 29.73 31.66 44.86
C ALA A 23 28.46 31.38 44.04
N ALA A 24 28.60 31.39 42.71
CA ALA A 24 27.59 30.86 41.81
C ALA A 24 27.57 29.32 41.90
N GLY A 25 26.44 28.75 42.32
CA GLY A 25 26.17 27.32 42.16
C GLY A 25 26.05 26.93 40.67
N PRO A 26 26.19 25.64 40.30
CA PRO A 26 26.35 25.21 38.91
C PRO A 26 25.05 25.18 38.08
N PHE A 27 24.06 25.99 38.42
CA PHE A 27 22.79 26.08 37.69
C PHE A 27 22.48 27.50 37.25
N ALA A 28 23.32 28.03 36.35
CA ALA A 28 22.96 29.18 35.53
C ALA A 28 22.02 28.71 34.41
N ARG A 29 20.72 28.92 34.60
CA ARG A 29 19.69 28.74 33.57
C ARG A 29 19.92 29.81 32.48
N GLY A 30 20.66 29.45 31.44
CA GLY A 30 20.88 30.31 30.28
C GLY A 30 19.56 30.66 29.61
N ARG A 31 19.23 31.95 29.63
CA ARG A 31 18.13 32.57 28.90
C ARG A 31 18.38 32.35 27.40
N GLY A 32 17.64 31.43 26.79
CA GLY A 32 17.72 31.15 25.36
C GLY A 32 17.24 32.33 24.53
N GLY A 33 18.16 33.02 23.86
CA GLY A 33 17.83 33.92 22.75
C GLY A 33 17.33 33.11 21.54
N PRO A 34 16.64 33.76 20.57
CA PRO A 34 16.19 33.10 19.35
C PRO A 34 17.39 32.51 18.61
N ARG A 35 17.40 31.18 18.41
CA ARG A 35 18.39 30.53 17.54
C ARG A 35 18.13 30.96 16.10
N PRO A 36 19.16 31.32 15.32
CA PRO A 36 18.97 31.58 13.90
C PRO A 36 18.43 30.33 13.19
N PRO A 37 17.60 30.48 12.15
CA PRO A 37 17.14 29.34 11.36
C PRO A 37 18.36 28.60 10.80
N GLY A 38 18.45 27.30 11.09
CA GLY A 38 19.46 26.45 10.46
C GLY A 38 19.27 26.42 8.94
N PRO A 39 20.33 26.14 8.16
CA PRO A 39 20.23 26.07 6.71
C PRO A 39 19.13 25.10 6.28
N PRO A 40 18.20 25.51 5.40
CA PRO A 40 17.24 24.59 4.81
C PRO A 40 18.01 23.58 3.93
N GLY A 41 17.85 22.29 4.20
CA GLY A 41 18.28 21.25 3.25
C GLY A 41 19.45 20.34 3.65
N LEU A 42 19.82 20.23 4.93
CA LEU A 42 20.60 19.07 5.36
C LEU A 42 19.66 17.88 5.63
N ILE A 43 19.13 17.33 4.53
CA ILE A 43 18.72 15.93 4.49
C ILE A 43 19.96 15.15 4.92
N GLY A 44 19.86 14.45 6.05
CA GLY A 44 20.95 13.68 6.63
C GLY A 44 21.65 12.87 5.55
N THR A 45 22.98 12.87 5.59
CA THR A 45 23.82 12.12 4.66
C THR A 45 23.34 10.68 4.63
N GLY A 46 22.68 10.30 3.53
CA GLY A 46 22.17 8.96 3.29
C GLY A 46 23.35 8.00 3.22
N GLN A 47 23.82 7.54 4.37
CA GLN A 47 24.85 6.51 4.43
C GLN A 47 24.28 5.28 3.75
N LYS A 48 24.87 4.93 2.60
CA LYS A 48 24.49 3.76 1.80
C LYS A 48 24.51 2.53 2.71
N ALA A 49 23.40 1.77 2.71
CA ALA A 49 23.30 0.55 3.50
C ALA A 49 24.49 -0.37 3.17
N ARG A 50 25.37 -0.62 4.16
CA ARG A 50 26.60 -1.41 3.98
C ARG A 50 26.33 -2.86 3.55
N ASP A 51 25.20 -3.42 3.95
CA ASP A 51 24.74 -4.77 3.55
C ASP A 51 23.20 -4.90 3.62
N PHE A 52 22.50 -4.40 2.59
CA PHE A 52 21.04 -4.50 2.51
C PHE A 52 20.56 -5.95 2.33
N LYS A 53 21.20 -6.69 1.40
CA LYS A 53 20.78 -8.05 1.03
C LYS A 53 20.95 -9.03 2.19
N GLY A 54 22.07 -8.97 2.92
CA GLY A 54 22.29 -9.81 4.10
C GLY A 54 21.32 -9.47 5.22
N SER A 55 21.08 -8.18 5.48
CA SER A 55 20.11 -7.72 6.49
C SER A 55 18.69 -8.19 6.18
N PHE A 56 18.25 -8.06 4.93
CA PHE A 56 16.94 -8.56 4.48
C PHE A 56 16.81 -10.08 4.64
N LYS A 57 17.83 -10.85 4.23
CA LYS A 57 17.84 -12.32 4.40
C LYS A 57 17.73 -12.71 5.88
N ARG A 58 18.42 -12.01 6.77
CA ARG A 58 18.34 -12.25 8.22
C ARG A 58 16.96 -11.92 8.77
N LEU A 59 16.36 -10.83 8.31
CA LEU A 59 15.01 -10.43 8.71
C LEU A 59 13.95 -11.45 8.28
N VAL A 60 14.01 -11.93 7.03
CA VAL A 60 13.13 -13.00 6.54
C VAL A 60 13.39 -14.30 7.31
N ALA A 61 14.64 -14.60 7.67
CA ALA A 61 14.95 -15.77 8.48
C ALA A 61 14.31 -15.74 9.87
N GLN A 62 13.99 -14.57 10.43
CA GLN A 62 13.27 -14.44 11.71
C GLN A 62 11.79 -14.87 11.62
N LEU A 63 11.25 -14.99 10.40
CA LEU A 63 9.90 -15.49 10.16
C LEU A 63 9.83 -17.03 10.09
N ARG A 64 10.97 -17.73 9.98
CA ARG A 64 11.02 -19.20 9.87
C ARG A 64 10.26 -19.95 10.97
N PRO A 65 10.23 -19.50 12.25
CA PRO A 65 9.43 -20.17 13.27
C PRO A 65 7.93 -20.22 12.95
N GLU A 66 7.44 -19.29 12.12
CA GLU A 66 6.02 -19.11 11.78
C GLU A 66 5.68 -19.67 10.38
N TRP A 67 6.52 -20.56 9.82
CA TRP A 67 6.40 -21.00 8.42
C TRP A 67 5.04 -21.62 8.06
N HIS A 68 4.38 -22.29 9.02
CA HIS A 68 3.05 -22.88 8.82
C HIS A 68 1.97 -21.79 8.65
N LEU A 69 2.03 -20.72 9.45
CA LEU A 69 1.13 -19.57 9.27
C LEU A 69 1.45 -18.80 8.00
N LEU A 70 2.72 -18.70 7.61
CA LEU A 70 3.09 -18.13 6.32
C LEU A 70 2.49 -18.93 5.17
N ALA A 71 2.50 -20.27 5.23
CA ALA A 71 1.85 -21.11 4.23
C ALA A 71 0.35 -20.82 4.14
N VAL A 72 -0.34 -20.72 5.29
CA VAL A 72 -1.77 -20.34 5.34
C VAL A 72 -2.00 -18.95 4.74
N VAL A 73 -1.20 -17.95 5.14
CA VAL A 73 -1.26 -16.57 4.61
C VAL A 73 -1.11 -16.57 3.08
N ILE A 74 -0.16 -17.32 2.53
CA ILE A 74 0.05 -17.43 1.08
C ILE A 74 -1.16 -18.09 0.41
N SER A 75 -1.69 -19.18 0.97
CA SER A 75 -2.89 -19.85 0.42
C SER A 75 -4.12 -18.93 0.41
N LEU A 76 -4.37 -18.20 1.50
CA LEU A 76 -5.46 -17.22 1.56
C LEU A 76 -5.25 -16.10 0.54
N GLY A 77 -4.01 -15.63 0.38
CA GLY A 77 -3.65 -14.66 -0.64
C GLY A 77 -3.95 -15.15 -2.05
N VAL A 78 -3.57 -16.39 -2.37
CA VAL A 78 -3.84 -17.01 -3.68
C VAL A 78 -5.34 -17.07 -3.96
N ILE A 79 -6.14 -17.53 -3.00
CA ILE A 79 -7.61 -17.62 -3.15
C ILE A 79 -8.20 -16.22 -3.36
N SER A 80 -7.81 -15.26 -2.52
CA SER A 80 -8.29 -13.88 -2.64
C SER A 80 -8.00 -13.29 -4.02
N VAL A 81 -6.75 -13.41 -4.47
CA VAL A 81 -6.28 -12.84 -5.73
C VAL A 81 -6.95 -13.55 -6.92
N ALA A 82 -7.09 -14.88 -6.88
CA ALA A 82 -7.80 -15.63 -7.92
C ALA A 82 -9.27 -15.19 -8.06
N CYS A 83 -9.98 -15.02 -6.94
CA CYS A 83 -11.35 -14.50 -6.94
C CYS A 83 -11.43 -13.08 -7.51
N GLY A 84 -10.50 -12.19 -7.12
CA GLY A 84 -10.45 -10.81 -7.61
C GLY A 84 -10.19 -10.73 -9.12
N ILE A 85 -9.23 -11.51 -9.64
CA ILE A 85 -8.83 -11.47 -11.05
C ILE A 85 -9.84 -12.18 -11.96
N ALA A 86 -10.62 -13.13 -11.45
CA ALA A 86 -11.70 -13.77 -12.21
C ALA A 86 -12.89 -12.83 -12.49
N GLY A 87 -13.04 -11.75 -11.70
CA GLY A 87 -14.14 -10.79 -11.80
C GLY A 87 -14.35 -10.21 -13.21
N PRO A 88 -13.34 -9.59 -13.85
CA PRO A 88 -13.46 -9.02 -15.20
C PRO A 88 -13.95 -10.02 -16.26
N LYS A 89 -13.49 -11.27 -16.21
CA LYS A 89 -13.92 -12.33 -17.15
C LYS A 89 -15.41 -12.67 -16.99
N ILE A 90 -15.89 -12.70 -15.76
CA ILE A 90 -17.31 -12.99 -15.47
C ILE A 90 -18.16 -11.77 -15.80
N LEU A 91 -17.68 -10.57 -15.48
CA LEU A 91 -18.34 -9.31 -15.79
C LEU A 91 -18.54 -9.12 -17.30
N ALA A 92 -17.61 -9.61 -18.14
CA ALA A 92 -17.77 -9.62 -19.59
C ALA A 92 -19.07 -10.30 -20.06
N ARG A 93 -19.59 -11.30 -19.31
CA ARG A 93 -20.88 -11.93 -19.61
C ARG A 93 -22.05 -10.96 -19.43
N ALA A 94 -22.00 -10.09 -18.43
CA ALA A 94 -23.04 -9.06 -18.23
C ALA A 94 -23.01 -8.06 -19.38
N THR A 95 -21.81 -7.63 -19.82
CA THR A 95 -21.66 -6.78 -21.00
C THR A 95 -22.25 -7.43 -22.25
N ASN A 96 -21.98 -8.72 -22.48
CA ASN A 96 -22.55 -9.46 -23.59
C ASN A 96 -24.09 -9.50 -23.52
N LEU A 97 -24.69 -9.83 -22.37
CA LEU A 97 -26.14 -9.86 -22.21
C LEU A 97 -26.81 -8.51 -22.50
N ILE A 98 -26.21 -7.41 -22.02
CA ILE A 98 -26.70 -6.06 -22.27
C ILE A 98 -26.59 -5.73 -23.76
N PHE A 99 -25.45 -6.02 -24.36
CA PHE A 99 -25.18 -5.68 -25.75
C PHE A 99 -26.00 -6.52 -26.73
N GLU A 100 -26.07 -7.84 -26.52
CA GLU A 100 -26.92 -8.78 -27.26
C GLU A 100 -28.40 -8.43 -27.16
N GLY A 101 -28.89 -8.09 -25.96
CA GLY A 101 -30.27 -7.66 -25.77
C GLY A 101 -30.58 -6.31 -26.44
N ALA A 102 -29.64 -5.36 -26.41
CA ALA A 102 -29.81 -4.07 -27.08
C ALA A 102 -29.86 -4.20 -28.61
N ILE A 103 -29.05 -5.08 -29.19
CA ILE A 103 -29.08 -5.39 -30.63
C ILE A 103 -30.33 -6.19 -30.98
N SER A 104 -30.71 -7.18 -30.17
CA SER A 104 -31.89 -8.02 -30.39
C SER A 104 -33.19 -7.21 -30.44
N LYS A 105 -33.29 -6.14 -29.63
CA LYS A 105 -34.43 -5.20 -29.66
C LYS A 105 -34.54 -4.40 -30.96
N LYS A 106 -33.43 -4.18 -31.67
CA LYS A 106 -33.40 -3.45 -32.95
C LYS A 106 -33.72 -4.34 -34.15
N LEU A 107 -33.65 -5.65 -33.98
CA LEU A 107 -33.99 -6.59 -35.05
C LEU A 107 -35.52 -6.74 -35.16
N PRO A 108 -36.07 -6.89 -36.38
CA PRO A 108 -37.50 -7.09 -36.55
C PRO A 108 -37.95 -8.35 -35.80
N ALA A 109 -39.12 -8.30 -35.16
CA ALA A 109 -39.68 -9.47 -34.52
C ALA A 109 -40.09 -10.52 -35.58
N GLY A 110 -39.78 -11.79 -35.33
CA GLY A 110 -40.20 -12.91 -36.18
C GLY A 110 -39.22 -13.33 -37.29
N VAL A 111 -38.13 -12.58 -37.53
CA VAL A 111 -37.01 -13.07 -38.34
C VAL A 111 -36.01 -13.82 -37.47
N THR A 112 -35.49 -14.92 -37.99
CA THR A 112 -34.44 -15.70 -37.32
C THR A 112 -33.08 -15.02 -37.46
N LYS A 113 -32.15 -15.33 -36.55
CA LYS A 113 -30.76 -14.83 -36.60
C LYS A 113 -30.12 -15.15 -37.95
N GLU A 114 -30.37 -16.36 -38.45
CA GLU A 114 -29.83 -16.89 -39.70
C GLU A 114 -30.32 -16.09 -40.90
N GLN A 115 -31.60 -15.71 -40.91
CA GLN A 115 -32.17 -14.87 -41.97
C GLN A 115 -31.57 -13.46 -41.95
N VAL A 116 -31.39 -12.86 -40.78
CA VAL A 116 -30.76 -11.54 -40.64
C VAL A 116 -29.30 -11.58 -41.12
N VAL A 117 -28.54 -12.61 -40.73
CA VAL A 117 -27.15 -12.78 -41.15
C VAL A 117 -27.05 -13.02 -42.66
N ALA A 118 -27.89 -13.88 -43.23
CA ALA A 118 -27.93 -14.14 -44.67
C ALA A 118 -28.28 -12.88 -45.47
N GLN A 119 -29.23 -12.08 -45.00
CA GLN A 119 -29.59 -10.81 -45.63
C GLN A 119 -28.44 -9.80 -45.61
N LEU A 120 -27.68 -9.73 -44.52
CA LEU A 120 -26.54 -8.83 -44.41
C LEU A 120 -25.36 -9.28 -45.28
N GLN A 121 -25.13 -10.59 -45.40
CA GLN A 121 -24.16 -11.13 -46.36
C GLN A 121 -24.56 -10.77 -47.80
N ALA A 122 -25.83 -10.98 -48.17
CA ALA A 122 -26.35 -10.62 -49.48
C ALA A 122 -26.27 -9.11 -49.77
N SER A 123 -26.34 -8.27 -48.74
CA SER A 123 -26.20 -6.82 -48.83
C SER A 123 -24.74 -6.34 -48.86
N GLY A 124 -23.76 -7.25 -48.87
CA GLY A 124 -22.32 -6.93 -48.86
C GLY A 124 -21.76 -6.48 -47.49
N GLN A 125 -22.52 -6.62 -46.41
CA GLN A 125 -22.12 -6.19 -45.06
C GLN A 125 -21.46 -7.34 -44.26
N GLU A 126 -20.40 -7.95 -44.80
CA GLU A 126 -19.78 -9.17 -44.23
C GLU A 126 -19.28 -8.99 -42.78
N LYS A 127 -18.78 -7.80 -42.44
CA LYS A 127 -18.29 -7.50 -41.08
C LYS A 127 -19.43 -7.46 -40.06
N LEU A 128 -20.59 -6.92 -40.44
CA LEU A 128 -21.76 -6.88 -39.58
C LEU A 128 -22.40 -8.28 -39.47
N ALA A 129 -22.44 -9.01 -40.59
CA ALA A 129 -22.93 -10.39 -40.62
C ALA A 129 -22.09 -11.34 -39.74
N SER A 130 -20.76 -11.27 -39.83
CA SER A 130 -19.85 -12.07 -38.98
C SER A 130 -19.97 -11.71 -37.50
N MET A 131 -20.08 -10.41 -37.18
CA MET A 131 -20.32 -9.94 -35.81
C MET A 131 -21.63 -10.51 -35.25
N LEU A 132 -22.76 -10.32 -35.94
CA LEU A 132 -24.06 -10.83 -35.49
C LEU A 132 -24.09 -12.37 -35.44
N GLY A 133 -23.39 -13.04 -36.35
CA GLY A 133 -23.20 -14.48 -36.35
C GLY A 133 -22.53 -15.00 -35.08
N SER A 134 -21.60 -14.23 -34.51
CA SER A 134 -20.90 -14.59 -33.26
C SER A 134 -21.69 -14.33 -31.97
N MET A 135 -22.80 -13.58 -32.04
CA MET A 135 -23.62 -13.17 -30.89
C MET A 135 -24.81 -14.12 -30.65
N ASN A 136 -25.26 -14.26 -29.41
CA ASN A 136 -26.49 -14.99 -29.08
C ASN A 136 -27.69 -14.04 -29.14
N LEU A 137 -28.25 -13.88 -30.34
CA LEU A 137 -29.34 -12.94 -30.60
C LEU A 137 -30.69 -13.66 -30.57
N HIS A 138 -31.66 -13.01 -29.93
CA HIS A 138 -33.05 -13.44 -29.91
C HIS A 138 -33.91 -12.30 -30.46
N PRO A 139 -34.12 -12.21 -31.78
CA PRO A 139 -34.79 -11.07 -32.43
C PRO A 139 -36.15 -10.74 -31.79
N GLY A 140 -36.35 -9.46 -31.46
CA GLY A 140 -37.56 -8.98 -30.78
C GLY A 140 -37.54 -9.10 -29.25
N SER A 141 -36.55 -9.76 -28.65
CA SER A 141 -36.34 -9.75 -27.20
C SER A 141 -35.44 -8.57 -26.78
N GLY A 142 -35.75 -7.97 -25.62
CA GLY A 142 -34.94 -6.90 -25.02
C GLY A 142 -33.78 -7.44 -24.17
N VAL A 143 -33.18 -6.56 -23.37
CA VAL A 143 -32.13 -6.94 -22.41
C VAL A 143 -32.71 -7.85 -21.32
N ASP A 144 -32.07 -9.00 -21.09
CA ASP A 144 -32.36 -9.89 -19.96
C ASP A 144 -31.77 -9.31 -18.66
N PHE A 145 -32.52 -8.41 -18.01
CA PHE A 145 -32.11 -7.81 -16.74
C PHE A 145 -31.99 -8.83 -15.60
N ALA A 146 -32.71 -9.95 -15.64
CA ALA A 146 -32.61 -10.99 -14.63
C ALA A 146 -31.28 -11.75 -14.77
N GLY A 147 -30.89 -12.10 -16.00
CA GLY A 147 -29.57 -12.67 -16.31
C GLY A 147 -28.44 -11.73 -15.91
N VAL A 148 -28.52 -10.44 -16.28
CA VAL A 148 -27.54 -9.42 -15.89
C VAL A 148 -27.44 -9.31 -14.37
N GLY A 149 -28.57 -9.25 -13.66
CA GLY A 149 -28.62 -9.20 -12.20
C GLY A 149 -27.93 -10.39 -11.53
N LYS A 150 -28.15 -11.61 -12.04
CA LYS A 150 -27.46 -12.82 -11.55
C LYS A 150 -25.95 -12.73 -11.74
N VAL A 151 -25.47 -12.28 -12.90
CA VAL A 151 -24.03 -12.14 -13.16
C VAL A 151 -23.42 -11.10 -12.22
N ILE A 152 -24.06 -9.94 -12.05
CA ILE A 152 -23.58 -8.90 -11.14
C ILE A 152 -23.55 -9.41 -9.70
N ALA A 153 -24.58 -10.14 -9.24
CA ALA A 153 -24.62 -10.72 -7.91
C ALA A 153 -23.47 -11.73 -7.68
N ILE A 154 -23.15 -12.56 -8.68
CA ILE A 154 -22.00 -13.48 -8.63
C ILE A 154 -20.68 -12.71 -8.52
N VAL A 155 -20.48 -11.68 -9.34
CA VAL A 155 -19.25 -10.86 -9.30
C VAL A 155 -19.12 -10.16 -7.94
N ALA A 156 -20.21 -9.59 -7.42
CA ALA A 156 -20.24 -8.96 -6.10
C ALA A 156 -19.87 -9.95 -4.99
N ALA A 157 -20.48 -11.14 -4.99
CA ALA A 157 -20.16 -12.20 -4.03
C ALA A 157 -18.68 -12.62 -4.11
N MET A 158 -18.12 -12.74 -5.32
CA MET A 158 -16.70 -13.06 -5.51
C MET A 158 -15.77 -11.98 -4.97
N TYR A 159 -16.10 -10.70 -5.14
CA TYR A 159 -15.31 -9.61 -4.56
C TYR A 159 -15.42 -9.55 -3.03
N LEU A 160 -16.60 -9.84 -2.47
CA LEU A 160 -16.76 -9.96 -1.01
C LEU A 160 -15.93 -11.12 -0.44
N ILE A 161 -15.93 -12.27 -1.12
CA ILE A 161 -15.11 -13.43 -0.73
C ILE A 161 -13.62 -13.08 -0.85
N SER A 162 -13.20 -12.44 -1.94
CA SER A 162 -11.83 -11.95 -2.11
C SER A 162 -11.44 -11.00 -0.97
N ALA A 163 -12.26 -9.99 -0.67
CA ALA A 163 -12.03 -9.06 0.42
C ALA A 163 -11.92 -9.75 1.79
N LEU A 164 -12.79 -10.73 2.06
CA LEU A 164 -12.74 -11.53 3.29
C LEU A 164 -11.41 -12.28 3.42
N PHE A 165 -10.98 -12.98 2.36
CA PHE A 165 -9.71 -13.71 2.37
C PHE A 165 -8.49 -12.78 2.45
N ALA A 166 -8.52 -11.63 1.78
CA ALA A 166 -7.48 -10.61 1.88
C ALA A 166 -7.39 -10.05 3.31
N TRP A 167 -8.53 -9.76 3.93
CA TRP A 167 -8.58 -9.29 5.32
C TRP A 167 -8.03 -10.34 6.28
N LEU A 168 -8.46 -11.60 6.16
CA LEU A 168 -7.99 -12.70 6.99
C LEU A 168 -6.48 -12.94 6.81
N GLN A 169 -6.00 -12.91 5.56
CA GLN A 169 -4.58 -12.97 5.22
C GLN A 169 -3.80 -11.85 5.93
N GLY A 170 -4.29 -10.61 5.87
CA GLY A 170 -3.67 -9.45 6.51
C GLY A 170 -3.64 -9.56 8.03
N TYR A 171 -4.74 -10.01 8.63
CA TYR A 171 -4.84 -10.23 10.08
C TYR A 171 -3.84 -11.29 10.58
N LEU A 172 -3.77 -12.44 9.92
CA LEU A 172 -2.82 -13.50 10.28
C LEU A 172 -1.36 -13.03 10.10
N MET A 173 -1.08 -12.30 9.01
CA MET A 173 0.24 -11.75 8.76
C MET A 173 0.66 -10.74 9.82
N ALA A 174 -0.25 -9.88 10.28
CA ALA A 174 0.01 -8.96 11.38
C ALA A 174 0.42 -9.71 12.66
N GLY A 175 -0.25 -10.81 12.99
CA GLY A 175 0.12 -11.68 14.11
C GLY A 175 1.54 -12.27 13.97
N VAL A 176 1.92 -12.72 12.77
CA VAL A 176 3.27 -13.23 12.47
C VAL A 176 4.34 -12.15 12.68
N VAL A 177 4.09 -10.94 12.19
CA VAL A 177 5.02 -9.80 12.34
C VAL A 177 5.12 -9.39 13.81
N GLN A 178 4.00 -9.34 14.55
CA GLN A 178 3.99 -8.98 15.97
C GLN A 178 4.79 -9.97 16.83
N ARG A 179 4.61 -11.27 16.62
CA ARG A 179 5.42 -12.30 17.31
C ARG A 179 6.90 -12.17 16.98
N THR A 180 7.23 -11.82 15.74
CA THR A 180 8.61 -11.60 15.31
C THR A 180 9.23 -10.37 15.97
N ALA A 181 8.50 -9.25 16.03
CA ALA A 181 8.93 -8.04 16.73
C ALA A 181 9.12 -8.27 18.23
N TYR A 182 8.22 -9.02 18.87
CA TYR A 182 8.36 -9.42 20.27
C TYR A 182 9.63 -10.23 20.52
N ARG A 183 9.93 -11.22 19.66
CA ARG A 183 11.18 -11.99 19.74
C ARG A 183 12.40 -11.09 19.60
N LEU A 184 12.38 -10.18 18.62
CA LEU A 184 13.47 -9.23 18.41
C LEU A 184 13.69 -8.34 19.65
N ARG A 185 12.62 -7.77 20.22
CA ARG A 185 12.69 -6.96 21.45
C ARG A 185 13.28 -7.75 22.62
N ARG A 186 12.84 -8.99 22.81
CA ARG A 186 13.38 -9.89 23.85
C ARG A 186 14.86 -10.21 23.64
N ASP A 187 15.30 -10.43 22.41
CA ASP A 187 16.69 -10.79 22.11
C ASP A 187 17.62 -9.57 22.26
N VAL A 188 17.13 -8.38 21.90
CA VAL A 188 17.84 -7.11 22.13
C VAL A 188 17.97 -6.82 23.63
N ASP A 189 16.90 -6.98 24.41
CA ASP A 189 16.92 -6.76 25.86
C ASP A 189 17.91 -7.71 26.58
N LYS A 190 17.89 -9.00 26.23
CA LYS A 190 18.88 -9.99 26.70
C LYS A 190 20.31 -9.64 26.33
N LYS A 191 20.53 -8.98 25.18
CA LYS A 191 21.87 -8.56 24.77
C LYS A 191 22.32 -7.35 25.58
N ILE A 192 21.45 -6.36 25.75
CA ILE A 192 21.76 -5.12 26.48
C ILE A 192 22.14 -5.41 27.92
N SER A 193 21.40 -6.28 28.61
CA SER A 193 21.70 -6.68 30.00
C SER A 193 23.06 -7.37 30.19
N ARG A 194 23.74 -7.80 29.12
CA ARG A 194 25.04 -8.49 29.15
C ARG A 194 26.19 -7.65 28.61
N LEU A 195 25.95 -6.41 28.19
CA LEU A 195 27.00 -5.54 27.67
C LEU A 195 27.86 -4.96 28.81
N PRO A 196 29.18 -4.81 28.62
CA PRO A 196 30.06 -4.22 29.62
C PRO A 196 29.76 -2.73 29.82
N LEU A 197 30.00 -2.20 31.02
CA LEU A 197 29.78 -0.77 31.33
C LEU A 197 30.43 0.19 30.32
N ARG A 198 31.62 -0.14 29.82
CA ARG A 198 32.34 0.65 28.79
C ARG A 198 31.52 0.91 27.52
N PHE A 199 30.60 0.01 27.16
CA PHE A 199 29.69 0.20 26.04
C PHE A 199 28.69 1.33 26.31
N PHE A 200 28.18 1.42 27.54
CA PHE A 200 27.23 2.46 27.96
C PHE A 200 27.90 3.80 28.22
N ASP A 201 29.20 3.82 28.55
CA ASP A 201 29.97 5.06 28.70
C ASP A 201 30.31 5.70 27.35
N SER A 202 30.33 4.91 26.26
CA SER A 202 30.68 5.35 24.91
C SER A 202 29.48 5.69 24.02
N HIS A 203 28.25 5.53 24.52
CA HIS A 203 27.02 5.78 23.77
C HIS A 203 26.03 6.63 24.59
N ALA A 204 25.33 7.56 23.96
CA ALA A 204 24.31 8.34 24.65
C ALA A 204 23.16 7.42 25.12
N ARG A 205 22.72 7.59 26.37
CA ARG A 205 21.62 6.80 26.95
C ARG A 205 20.34 6.85 26.10
N GLY A 206 20.06 8.01 25.50
CA GLY A 206 18.95 8.21 24.58
C GLY A 206 19.06 7.39 23.28
N ASP A 207 20.27 7.24 22.74
CA ASP A 207 20.50 6.46 21.52
C ASP A 207 20.23 4.97 21.76
N VAL A 208 20.62 4.45 22.92
CA VAL A 208 20.36 3.06 23.30
C VAL A 208 18.86 2.82 23.44
N LEU A 209 18.15 3.70 24.15
CA LEU A 209 16.70 3.57 24.33
C LEU A 209 15.94 3.68 23.00
N SER A 210 16.32 4.63 22.14
CA SER A 210 15.72 4.81 20.81
C SER A 210 15.89 3.56 19.93
N ARG A 211 17.05 2.90 19.95
CA ARG A 211 17.28 1.66 19.19
C ARG A 211 16.46 0.47 19.70
N VAL A 212 16.17 0.41 21.00
CA VAL A 212 15.37 -0.68 21.59
C VAL A 212 13.88 -0.49 21.33
N THR A 213 13.45 0.76 21.25
CA THR A 213 12.03 1.12 21.11
C THR A 213 11.74 1.43 19.64
N ASN A 214 12.16 2.61 19.18
CA ASN A 214 11.85 3.16 17.87
C ASN A 214 12.38 2.30 16.70
N ASP A 215 13.61 1.79 16.74
CA ASP A 215 14.10 0.98 15.60
C ASP A 215 13.33 -0.33 15.47
N ILE A 216 12.98 -0.97 16.59
CA ILE A 216 12.20 -2.21 16.59
C ILE A 216 10.79 -1.94 16.06
N ASP A 217 10.17 -0.84 16.49
CA ASP A 217 8.83 -0.46 16.02
C ASP A 217 8.84 -0.11 14.52
N ASN A 218 9.88 0.61 14.05
CA ASN A 218 10.08 0.88 12.63
C ASN A 218 10.28 -0.40 11.82
N ILE A 219 11.05 -1.36 12.33
CA ILE A 219 11.23 -2.68 11.70
C ILE A 219 9.89 -3.40 11.63
N GLN A 220 9.11 -3.42 12.72
CA GLN A 220 7.80 -4.05 12.76
C GLN A 220 6.86 -3.47 11.70
N LEU A 221 6.69 -2.14 11.67
CA LEU A 221 5.80 -1.47 10.73
C LEU A 221 6.23 -1.69 9.28
N THR A 222 7.53 -1.56 9.00
CA THR A 222 8.09 -1.78 7.67
C THR A 222 7.91 -3.23 7.23
N MET A 223 8.19 -4.21 8.10
CA MET A 223 7.96 -5.62 7.79
C MET A 223 6.50 -5.91 7.48
N GLN A 224 5.57 -5.36 8.27
CA GLN A 224 4.14 -5.57 8.06
C GLN A 224 3.69 -5.06 6.70
N GLN A 225 4.07 -3.83 6.35
CA GLN A 225 3.72 -3.24 5.06
C GLN A 225 4.37 -3.99 3.90
N VAL A 226 5.70 -4.15 3.93
CA VAL A 226 6.47 -4.72 2.82
C VAL A 226 6.09 -6.17 2.56
N LEU A 227 5.98 -7.01 3.59
CA LEU A 227 5.68 -8.43 3.39
C LEU A 227 4.25 -8.63 2.86
N THR A 228 3.27 -7.90 3.40
CA THR A 228 1.88 -7.99 2.94
C THR A 228 1.75 -7.49 1.49
N GLN A 229 2.32 -6.33 1.19
CA GLN A 229 2.28 -5.75 -0.15
C GLN A 229 3.03 -6.62 -1.16
N MET A 230 4.20 -7.15 -0.81
CA MET A 230 4.99 -7.98 -1.72
C MET A 230 4.28 -9.28 -2.04
N ILE A 231 3.68 -9.96 -1.05
CA ILE A 231 2.87 -11.16 -1.28
C ILE A 231 1.72 -10.83 -2.23
N HIS A 232 0.95 -9.78 -1.94
CA HIS A 232 -0.18 -9.38 -2.78
C HIS A 232 0.25 -9.00 -4.20
N ALA A 233 1.32 -8.22 -4.34
CA ALA A 233 1.85 -7.76 -5.62
C ALA A 233 2.34 -8.94 -6.47
N VAL A 234 3.15 -9.84 -5.92
CA VAL A 234 3.66 -11.00 -6.64
C VAL A 234 2.50 -11.91 -7.08
N LEU A 235 1.57 -12.22 -6.17
CA LEU A 235 0.41 -13.04 -6.50
C LEU A 235 -0.47 -12.38 -7.57
N THR A 236 -0.69 -11.07 -7.48
CA THR A 236 -1.49 -10.32 -8.47
C THR A 236 -0.79 -10.32 -9.82
N VAL A 237 0.50 -10.01 -9.89
CA VAL A 237 1.25 -9.99 -11.14
C VAL A 237 1.23 -11.38 -11.80
N VAL A 238 1.60 -12.41 -11.05
CA VAL A 238 1.61 -13.79 -11.56
C VAL A 238 0.21 -14.26 -11.95
N GLY A 239 -0.79 -13.99 -11.11
CA GLY A 239 -2.17 -14.36 -11.34
C GLY A 239 -2.79 -13.66 -12.55
N VAL A 240 -2.58 -12.34 -12.69
CA VAL A 240 -3.10 -11.54 -13.81
C VAL A 240 -2.43 -11.99 -15.10
N LEU A 241 -1.10 -12.08 -15.12
CA LEU A 241 -0.37 -12.53 -16.32
C LEU A 241 -0.81 -13.94 -16.73
N GLY A 242 -0.89 -14.87 -15.77
CA GLY A 242 -1.38 -16.23 -16.02
C GLY A 242 -2.79 -16.25 -16.62
N MET A 243 -3.71 -15.47 -16.05
CA MET A 243 -5.08 -15.32 -16.59
C MET A 243 -5.12 -14.64 -17.96
N MET A 244 -4.26 -13.64 -18.22
CA MET A 244 -4.18 -12.97 -19.51
C MET A 244 -3.74 -13.94 -20.61
N PHE A 245 -2.66 -14.69 -20.38
CA PHE A 245 -2.21 -15.72 -21.33
C PHE A 245 -3.24 -16.84 -21.50
N TRP A 246 -3.99 -17.18 -20.45
CA TRP A 246 -5.08 -18.14 -20.53
C TRP A 246 -6.26 -17.66 -21.39
N ILE A 247 -6.62 -16.36 -21.30
CA ILE A 247 -7.75 -15.80 -22.05
C ILE A 247 -7.36 -15.51 -23.51
N SER A 248 -6.25 -14.82 -23.74
CA SER A 248 -5.75 -14.49 -25.07
C SER A 248 -4.24 -14.20 -25.04
N PRO A 249 -3.40 -15.14 -25.51
CA PRO A 249 -1.96 -14.94 -25.57
C PRO A 249 -1.57 -13.71 -26.41
N THR A 250 -2.28 -13.46 -27.51
CA THR A 250 -1.98 -12.35 -28.43
C THR A 250 -2.16 -10.98 -27.76
N LEU A 251 -3.31 -10.75 -27.10
CA LEU A 251 -3.56 -9.50 -26.38
C LEU A 251 -2.64 -9.35 -25.17
N ALA A 252 -2.26 -10.46 -24.53
CA ALA A 252 -1.32 -10.44 -23.42
C ALA A 252 0.07 -9.93 -23.85
N VAL A 253 0.63 -10.47 -24.94
CA VAL A 253 1.94 -10.02 -25.47
C VAL A 253 1.90 -8.55 -25.86
N ILE A 254 0.85 -8.10 -26.56
CA ILE A 254 0.69 -6.68 -26.93
C ILE A 254 0.69 -5.80 -25.67
N THR A 255 -0.04 -6.20 -24.63
CA THR A 255 -0.10 -5.45 -23.37
C THR A 255 1.27 -5.41 -22.67
N ILE A 256 1.96 -6.54 -22.58
CA ILE A 256 3.29 -6.64 -21.96
C ILE A 256 4.31 -5.77 -22.69
N CYS A 257 4.27 -5.70 -24.01
CA CYS A 257 5.15 -4.83 -24.80
C CYS A 257 4.79 -3.34 -24.64
N THR A 258 3.52 -3.01 -24.45
CA THR A 258 3.05 -1.61 -24.32
C THR A 258 3.43 -1.00 -22.96
N LEU A 259 3.48 -1.80 -21.89
CA LEU A 259 3.80 -1.31 -20.54
C LEU A 259 5.19 -0.66 -20.42
N PRO A 260 6.31 -1.28 -20.84
CA PRO A 260 7.63 -0.65 -20.81
C PRO A 260 7.68 0.64 -21.64
N VAL A 261 7.07 0.63 -22.83
CA VAL A 261 7.02 1.82 -23.70
C VAL A 261 6.31 2.97 -23.00
N SER A 262 5.17 2.69 -22.35
CA SER A 262 4.44 3.69 -21.57
C SER A 262 5.25 4.22 -20.39
N VAL A 263 6.00 3.37 -19.69
CA VAL A 263 6.85 3.79 -18.55
C VAL A 263 8.00 4.67 -19.04
N THR A 264 8.71 4.25 -20.10
CA THR A 264 9.79 5.05 -20.70
C THR A 264 9.29 6.42 -21.13
N PHE A 265 8.12 6.48 -21.79
CA PHE A 265 7.52 7.74 -22.20
C PHE A 265 7.16 8.62 -21.01
N ALA A 266 6.53 8.06 -19.97
CA ALA A 266 6.19 8.80 -18.76
C ALA A 266 7.44 9.38 -18.07
N THR A 267 8.54 8.62 -18.01
CA THR A 267 9.81 9.09 -17.41
C THR A 267 10.56 10.11 -18.27
N LEU A 268 10.28 10.21 -19.57
CA LEU A 268 10.87 11.22 -20.44
C LEU A 268 10.14 12.56 -20.36
N VAL A 269 8.85 12.54 -20.00
CA VAL A 269 8.00 13.74 -19.87
C VAL A 269 8.08 14.35 -18.47
N ALA A 270 8.33 13.54 -17.44
CA ALA A 270 8.52 13.96 -16.04
C ALA A 270 9.92 14.53 -15.80
#